data_AF-E9JGD1-F1
#
_entry.id   AF-E9JGD1-F1
#
_cell.length_a   1.000
_cell.length_b   1.000
_cell.length_c   1.000
_cell.angle_alpha   90.00
_cell.angle_beta   90.00
_cell.angle_gamma   90.00
#
_symmetry.space_group_name_H-M   'P 1'
#
loop_
_entity.id
_entity.type
_entity.pdbx_description
1 polymer ?
#
loop_
_entity_poly.entity_id
_entity_poly.type
_entity_poly.pdbx_seq_one_letter_code
_entity_poly.pdbx_strand_id
1 'polypeptide(L)'
;DCTRIRPSKTDIVSPPVCGNDILEQGEECDCGSPANCRYPCCDAASCKLHSWVECEFGQCCDQCKFKPAGTECRGIRNDCDLPEYCTGQSAECPTDVFHRDGKPCLNNYGYCYNGTCPIMEYQCYDFFGPNAAVGQDACFEKNKEGKGDFYCRKENDVPIPCAQEDVRCGRLFCETDPNMCRYPYGDEGMVDPGTKCEDKKVCINGKCIDVNTAY
;
A
#
# COMPACT_ATOMS: atom_id res chain seq x y z
N ASP A 1 5.50 -13.11 -19.43
CA ASP A 1 6.55 -13.19 -20.45
C ASP A 1 7.84 -13.62 -19.76
N CYS A 2 8.37 -14.79 -20.09
CA CYS A 2 9.55 -15.37 -19.44
C CYS A 2 10.87 -14.70 -19.85
N THR A 3 10.85 -13.81 -20.85
CA THR A 3 12.04 -13.11 -21.36
C THR A 3 12.40 -11.83 -20.57
N ARG A 4 11.57 -11.46 -19.59
CA ARG A 4 11.79 -10.25 -18.76
C ARG A 4 12.66 -10.49 -17.54
N ILE A 5 12.93 -11.76 -17.20
CA ILE A 5 13.75 -12.13 -16.06
C ILE A 5 15.19 -12.19 -16.55
N ARG A 6 16.04 -11.29 -16.05
CA ARG A 6 17.49 -11.41 -16.29
C ARG A 6 17.99 -12.66 -15.55
N PRO A 7 18.74 -13.56 -16.22
CA PRO A 7 19.31 -14.73 -15.57
C PRO A 7 20.27 -14.31 -14.45
N SER A 8 20.40 -15.13 -13.41
CA SER A 8 21.40 -14.90 -12.37
C SER A 8 22.80 -15.07 -12.97
N LYS A 9 23.77 -14.30 -12.45
CA LYS A 9 25.20 -14.45 -12.83
C LYS A 9 25.71 -15.88 -12.65
N THR A 10 25.11 -16.63 -11.72
CA THR A 10 25.45 -18.01 -11.38
C THR A 10 24.90 -19.04 -12.35
N ASP A 11 23.90 -18.68 -13.16
CA ASP A 11 23.20 -19.61 -14.05
C ASP A 11 23.85 -19.63 -15.45
N ILE A 12 24.78 -18.70 -15.70
CA ILE A 12 25.49 -18.54 -16.96
C ILE A 12 26.76 -19.40 -16.91
N VAL A 13 26.82 -20.42 -17.78
CA VAL A 13 27.93 -21.39 -17.84
C VAL A 13 29.01 -21.02 -18.84
N SER A 14 28.77 -20.02 -19.69
CA SER A 14 29.77 -19.49 -20.61
C SER A 14 30.89 -18.77 -19.85
N PRO A 15 32.12 -18.75 -20.39
CA PRO A 15 33.15 -17.85 -19.90
C PRO A 15 32.66 -16.38 -19.97
N PRO A 16 32.85 -15.58 -18.92
CA PRO A 16 32.45 -14.16 -18.91
C PRO A 16 33.09 -13.35 -20.04
N VAL A 17 32.33 -12.47 -20.68
CA VAL A 17 32.79 -11.60 -21.76
C VAL A 17 32.36 -10.16 -21.53
N CYS A 18 33.31 -9.35 -21.05
CA CYS A 18 33.06 -7.93 -20.85
C CYS A 18 32.69 -7.20 -22.16
N GLY A 19 31.58 -6.48 -22.10
CA GLY A 19 31.02 -5.67 -23.17
C GLY A 19 29.98 -6.39 -24.03
N ASN A 20 29.39 -7.48 -23.53
CA ASN A 20 28.35 -8.26 -24.23
C ASN A 20 26.92 -7.94 -23.76
N ASP A 21 26.74 -6.91 -22.92
CA ASP A 21 25.47 -6.47 -22.32
C ASP A 21 24.84 -7.47 -21.32
N ILE A 22 25.59 -8.50 -20.91
CA ILE A 22 25.16 -9.52 -19.95
C ILE A 22 26.04 -9.41 -18.72
N LEU A 23 25.41 -9.22 -17.56
CA LEU A 23 26.17 -9.14 -16.31
C LEU A 23 26.58 -10.54 -15.85
N GLU A 24 27.85 -10.87 -16.01
CA GLU A 24 28.38 -12.22 -15.75
C GLU A 24 29.24 -12.29 -14.47
N GLN A 25 29.67 -13.51 -14.11
CA GLN A 25 30.49 -13.72 -12.91
C GLN A 25 31.85 -13.01 -13.02
N GLY A 26 32.17 -12.15 -12.05
CA GLY A 26 33.43 -11.39 -12.01
C GLY A 26 33.31 -9.93 -12.47
N GLU A 27 32.22 -9.60 -13.15
CA GLU A 27 31.87 -8.24 -13.59
C GLU A 27 31.00 -7.56 -12.53
N GLU A 28 31.23 -6.26 -12.35
CA GLU A 28 30.39 -5.42 -11.48
C GLU A 28 29.27 -4.77 -12.28
N CYS A 29 29.54 -4.45 -13.55
CA CYS A 29 28.59 -3.89 -14.50
C CYS A 29 28.97 -4.33 -15.94
N ASP A 30 27.99 -4.37 -16.84
CA ASP A 30 28.22 -4.50 -18.28
C ASP A 30 27.19 -3.63 -19.00
N CYS A 31 27.67 -2.73 -19.86
CA CYS A 31 26.86 -1.81 -20.65
C CYS A 31 27.22 -1.86 -22.14
N GLY A 32 27.79 -2.97 -22.59
CA GLY A 32 28.29 -3.17 -23.92
C GLY A 32 29.67 -2.55 -24.13
N SER A 33 30.12 -2.51 -25.39
CA SER A 33 31.43 -1.94 -25.75
C SER A 33 31.58 -0.45 -25.38
N PRO A 34 32.82 0.06 -25.22
CA PRO A 34 33.08 1.48 -24.95
C PRO A 34 32.46 2.46 -25.95
N ALA A 35 32.22 2.05 -27.20
CA ALA A 35 31.60 2.88 -28.21
C ALA A 35 30.08 3.09 -27.99
N ASN A 36 29.42 2.15 -27.31
CA ASN A 36 27.96 2.10 -27.18
C ASN A 36 27.47 2.27 -25.74
N CYS A 37 28.34 2.13 -24.75
CA CYS A 37 27.96 2.24 -23.35
C CYS A 37 27.39 3.63 -23.02
N ARG A 38 26.15 3.64 -22.54
CA ARG A 38 25.45 4.85 -22.06
C ARG A 38 25.28 4.89 -20.55
N TYR A 39 25.72 3.84 -19.85
CA TYR A 39 25.59 3.74 -18.40
C TYR A 39 26.80 4.42 -17.74
N PRO A 40 26.67 5.65 -17.20
CA PRO A 40 27.82 6.45 -16.78
C PRO A 40 28.56 5.87 -15.58
N CYS A 41 27.97 4.89 -14.90
CA CYS A 41 28.53 4.26 -13.70
C CYS A 41 29.58 3.21 -14.05
N CYS A 42 29.55 2.71 -15.29
CA CYS A 42 30.31 1.56 -15.71
C CYS A 42 31.48 1.95 -16.60
N ASP A 43 32.67 1.52 -16.22
CA ASP A 43 33.80 1.49 -17.13
C ASP A 43 33.63 0.31 -18.09
N ALA A 44 33.09 0.60 -19.27
CA ALA A 44 32.85 -0.39 -20.33
C ALA A 44 34.10 -1.15 -20.80
N ALA A 45 35.32 -0.63 -20.56
CA ALA A 45 36.54 -1.32 -20.94
C ALA A 45 36.96 -2.39 -19.92
N SER A 46 36.56 -2.24 -18.65
CA SER A 46 36.95 -3.13 -17.56
C SER A 46 35.78 -3.89 -16.93
N CYS A 47 34.53 -3.53 -17.26
CA CYS A 47 33.31 -4.05 -16.65
C CYS A 47 33.30 -3.88 -15.12
N LYS A 48 33.85 -2.75 -14.69
CA LYS A 48 33.94 -2.32 -13.29
C LYS A 48 33.17 -1.03 -13.09
N LEU A 49 32.58 -0.89 -11.90
CA LEU A 49 32.01 0.39 -11.52
C LEU A 49 33.14 1.39 -11.29
N HIS A 50 32.91 2.66 -11.65
CA HIS A 50 33.88 3.69 -11.31
C HIS A 50 33.96 3.90 -9.79
N SER A 51 35.14 4.27 -9.30
CA SER A 51 35.39 4.48 -7.86
C SER A 51 34.57 5.61 -7.21
N TRP A 52 33.95 6.47 -8.01
CA TRP A 52 33.08 7.55 -7.55
C TRP A 52 31.60 7.17 -7.48
N VAL A 53 31.21 5.97 -7.93
CA VAL A 53 29.82 5.49 -7.83
C VAL A 53 29.42 5.40 -6.36
N GLU A 54 28.32 6.07 -6.01
CA GLU A 54 27.74 6.08 -4.67
C GLU A 54 26.50 5.18 -4.57
N CYS A 55 25.80 4.99 -5.69
CA CYS A 55 24.61 4.16 -5.79
C CYS A 55 24.42 3.62 -7.21
N GLU A 56 23.60 2.57 -7.33
CA GLU A 56 23.22 1.99 -8.63
C GLU A 56 21.70 1.98 -8.82
N PHE A 57 20.97 1.62 -7.77
CA PHE A 57 19.51 1.47 -7.76
C PHE A 57 18.90 2.27 -6.60
N GLY A 58 17.60 2.54 -6.69
CA GLY A 58 16.84 3.26 -5.67
C GLY A 58 16.29 4.59 -6.17
N GLN A 59 15.16 5.03 -5.61
CA GLN A 59 14.47 6.26 -6.04
C GLN A 59 15.29 7.53 -5.82
N CYS A 60 16.25 7.48 -4.88
CA CYS A 60 17.19 8.54 -4.56
C CYS A 60 18.56 8.35 -5.23
N CYS A 61 18.68 7.49 -6.23
CA CYS A 61 19.86 7.39 -7.07
C CYS A 61 19.63 8.10 -8.42
N ASP A 62 20.57 8.92 -8.83
CA ASP A 62 20.56 9.55 -10.15
C ASP A 62 21.98 9.63 -10.69
N GLN A 63 22.19 9.11 -11.90
CA GLN A 63 23.51 9.07 -12.53
C GLN A 63 24.61 8.59 -11.55
N CYS A 64 24.34 7.48 -10.86
CA CYS A 64 25.25 6.83 -9.90
C CYS A 64 25.61 7.64 -8.65
N LYS A 65 24.91 8.74 -8.41
CA LYS A 65 25.09 9.64 -7.28
C LYS A 65 23.82 9.73 -6.47
N PHE A 66 23.95 9.97 -5.17
CA PHE A 66 22.77 10.26 -4.36
C PHE A 66 22.13 11.56 -4.84
N LYS A 67 20.81 11.54 -5.03
CA LYS A 67 20.03 12.75 -5.29
C LYS A 67 20.22 13.73 -4.12
N PRO A 68 20.28 15.05 -4.37
CA PRO A 68 20.45 16.04 -3.31
C PRO A 68 19.42 15.90 -2.19
N ALA A 69 19.84 16.23 -0.97
CA ALA A 69 18.95 16.26 0.19
C ALA A 69 17.74 17.18 -0.10
N GLY A 70 16.53 16.70 0.19
CA GLY A 70 15.29 17.44 -0.10
C GLY A 70 14.70 17.19 -1.49
N THR A 71 15.31 16.35 -2.32
CA THR A 71 14.69 15.92 -3.59
C THR A 71 13.52 14.99 -3.31
N GLU A 72 12.31 15.29 -3.79
CA GLU A 72 11.15 14.42 -3.59
C GLU A 72 11.38 13.07 -4.29
N CYS A 73 11.26 11.97 -3.52
CA CYS A 73 11.35 10.61 -4.04
C CYS A 73 10.02 9.88 -4.04
N ARG A 74 9.08 10.33 -3.19
CA ARG A 74 7.70 9.89 -3.21
C ARG A 74 6.76 11.06 -2.93
N GLY A 75 5.85 11.31 -3.87
CA GLY A 75 4.79 12.29 -3.71
C GLY A 75 3.61 11.77 -2.87
N ILE A 76 2.69 12.69 -2.57
CA ILE A 76 1.46 12.43 -1.80
C ILE A 76 0.46 11.64 -2.64
N ARG A 77 -0.08 10.53 -2.11
CA ARG A 77 -1.09 9.69 -2.76
C ARG A 77 -2.52 10.07 -2.38
N ASN A 78 -2.74 10.54 -1.15
CA ASN A 78 -4.07 10.88 -0.62
C ASN A 78 -3.96 11.88 0.56
N ASP A 79 -5.10 12.33 1.10
CA ASP A 79 -5.19 13.31 2.20
C ASP A 79 -4.53 12.88 3.53
N CYS A 80 -4.23 11.59 3.68
CA CYS A 80 -3.63 10.97 4.87
C CYS A 80 -2.15 10.64 4.70
N ASP A 81 -1.57 11.00 3.56
CA ASP A 81 -0.22 10.65 3.18
C ASP A 81 0.68 11.89 3.22
N LEU A 82 1.96 11.71 3.55
CA LEU A 82 2.98 12.77 3.51
C LEU A 82 3.94 12.50 2.34
N PRO A 83 4.70 13.49 1.85
CA PRO A 83 5.76 13.22 0.89
C PRO A 83 7.06 12.81 1.59
N GLU A 84 7.89 11.98 0.95
CA GLU A 84 9.28 11.76 1.37
C GLU A 84 10.29 12.33 0.40
N TYR A 85 11.42 12.70 1.01
CA TYR A 85 12.53 13.37 0.36
C TYR A 85 13.82 12.61 0.60
N CYS A 86 14.65 12.54 -0.44
CA CYS A 86 15.98 11.98 -0.37
C CYS A 86 16.81 12.67 0.70
N THR A 87 17.63 11.89 1.41
CA THR A 87 18.51 12.39 2.47
C THR A 87 19.81 13.00 1.92
N GLY A 88 20.15 12.73 0.65
CA GLY A 88 21.45 13.06 0.08
C GLY A 88 22.59 12.12 0.48
N GLN A 89 22.28 11.06 1.24
CA GLN A 89 23.27 10.13 1.79
C GLN A 89 22.90 8.66 1.56
N SER A 90 21.76 8.42 0.91
CA SER A 90 21.20 7.10 0.62
C SER A 90 20.54 7.10 -0.76
N ALA A 91 20.59 5.95 -1.42
CA ALA A 91 19.91 5.70 -2.68
C ALA A 91 18.43 5.34 -2.49
N GLU A 92 18.09 4.87 -1.29
CA GLU A 92 16.73 4.53 -0.91
C GLU A 92 15.94 5.76 -0.49
N CYS A 93 14.69 5.83 -0.93
CA CYS A 93 13.74 6.79 -0.37
C CYS A 93 13.48 6.41 1.09
N PRO A 94 13.35 7.39 2.02
CA PRO A 94 12.98 7.08 3.39
C PRO A 94 11.69 6.25 3.50
N THR A 95 11.50 5.60 4.63
CA THR A 95 10.27 4.84 4.92
C THR A 95 9.04 5.72 4.75
N ASP A 96 8.00 5.15 4.15
CA ASP A 96 6.70 5.77 3.93
C ASP A 96 6.12 6.28 5.27
N VAL A 97 5.88 7.59 5.37
CA VAL A 97 5.31 8.24 6.55
C VAL A 97 3.96 8.88 6.21
N PHE A 98 3.09 8.88 7.21
CA PHE A 98 1.70 9.30 7.03
C PHE A 98 1.32 10.40 8.00
N HIS A 99 0.22 11.08 7.71
CA HIS A 99 -0.44 11.87 8.73
C HIS A 99 -0.88 10.98 9.88
N ARG A 100 -0.94 11.56 11.09
CA ARG A 100 -1.42 10.86 12.28
C ARG A 100 -2.81 10.27 12.06
N ASP A 101 -3.01 9.09 12.64
CA ASP A 101 -4.33 8.47 12.70
C ASP A 101 -5.33 9.40 13.40
N GLY A 102 -6.58 9.36 12.95
CA GLY A 102 -7.65 10.23 13.46
C GLY A 102 -7.71 11.64 12.83
N LYS A 103 -6.76 12.03 11.98
CA LYS A 103 -6.88 13.28 11.19
C LYS A 103 -8.10 13.18 10.25
N PRO A 104 -9.03 14.15 10.23
CA PRO A 104 -10.11 14.17 9.24
C PRO A 104 -9.58 14.16 7.80
N CYS A 105 -10.21 13.38 6.93
CA CYS A 105 -9.87 13.23 5.52
C CYS A 105 -11.13 13.21 4.64
N LEU A 106 -10.96 13.41 3.33
CA LEU A 106 -12.05 13.45 2.34
C LEU A 106 -13.17 14.40 2.76
N ASN A 107 -12.85 15.65 3.11
CA ASN A 107 -13.83 16.62 3.60
C ASN A 107 -14.66 16.13 4.82
N ASN A 108 -14.01 15.44 5.76
CA ASN A 108 -14.60 14.91 7.01
C ASN A 108 -15.56 13.72 6.83
N TYR A 109 -15.53 13.06 5.66
CA TYR A 109 -16.20 11.78 5.44
C TYR A 109 -15.52 10.63 6.18
N GLY A 110 -14.20 10.72 6.40
CA GLY A 110 -13.43 9.71 7.12
C GLY A 110 -12.40 10.31 8.06
N TYR A 111 -11.65 9.40 8.69
CA TYR A 111 -10.47 9.72 9.49
C TYR A 111 -9.29 8.89 8.98
N CYS A 112 -8.10 9.48 9.01
CA CYS A 112 -6.89 8.80 8.58
C CYS A 112 -6.61 7.58 9.46
N TYR A 113 -6.23 6.48 8.82
CA TYR A 113 -5.79 5.27 9.47
C TYR A 113 -4.68 4.62 8.64
N ASN A 114 -3.49 4.55 9.20
CA ASN A 114 -2.29 3.94 8.62
C ASN A 114 -2.04 4.40 7.16
N GLY A 115 -2.09 5.71 6.91
CA GLY A 115 -1.83 6.31 5.58
C GLY A 115 -2.99 6.30 4.60
N THR A 116 -4.16 5.81 5.02
CA THR A 116 -5.35 5.75 4.17
C THR A 116 -6.54 6.47 4.82
N CYS A 117 -7.57 6.74 4.04
CA CYS A 117 -8.85 7.27 4.52
C CYS A 117 -9.95 6.22 4.30
N PRO A 118 -10.08 5.21 5.19
CA PRO A 118 -11.08 4.17 5.01
C PRO A 118 -12.50 4.73 5.20
N ILE A 119 -13.34 4.57 4.17
CA ILE A 119 -14.77 4.93 4.19
C ILE A 119 -15.58 3.77 3.60
N MET A 120 -16.81 3.60 4.09
CA MET A 120 -17.68 2.49 3.67
C MET A 120 -18.04 2.59 2.18
N GLU A 121 -18.14 3.80 1.64
CA GLU A 121 -18.45 4.04 0.22
C GLU A 121 -17.40 3.42 -0.69
N TYR A 122 -16.11 3.58 -0.38
CA TYR A 122 -15.02 2.99 -1.16
C TYR A 122 -14.94 1.48 -0.99
N GLN A 123 -15.19 0.97 0.22
CA GLN A 123 -15.28 -0.49 0.42
C GLN A 123 -16.44 -1.08 -0.41
N CYS A 124 -17.61 -0.43 -0.44
CA CYS A 124 -18.71 -0.86 -1.28
C CYS A 124 -18.38 -0.80 -2.78
N TYR A 125 -17.67 0.26 -3.20
CA TYR A 125 -17.16 0.38 -4.57
C TYR A 125 -16.22 -0.78 -4.93
N ASP A 126 -15.29 -1.13 -4.05
CA ASP A 126 -14.30 -2.18 -4.31
C ASP A 126 -14.95 -3.57 -4.41
N PHE A 127 -15.96 -3.86 -3.59
CA PHE A 127 -16.67 -5.14 -3.63
C PHE A 127 -17.73 -5.26 -4.73
N PHE A 128 -18.45 -4.17 -5.05
CA PHE A 128 -19.66 -4.23 -5.89
C PHE A 128 -19.64 -3.29 -7.10
N GLY A 129 -18.59 -2.50 -7.26
CA GLY A 129 -18.36 -1.62 -8.39
C GLY A 129 -18.98 -0.22 -8.24
N PRO A 130 -18.92 0.61 -9.30
CA PRO A 130 -19.16 2.05 -9.25
C PRO A 130 -20.56 2.50 -8.81
N ASN A 131 -21.56 1.62 -8.90
CA ASN A 131 -22.95 1.96 -8.56
C ASN A 131 -23.34 1.52 -7.14
N ALA A 132 -22.38 0.99 -6.36
CA ALA A 132 -22.63 0.56 -5.01
C ALA A 132 -22.61 1.75 -4.03
N ALA A 133 -23.64 1.84 -3.20
CA ALA A 133 -23.73 2.77 -2.08
C ALA A 133 -23.63 2.00 -0.76
N VAL A 134 -23.42 2.74 0.34
CA VAL A 134 -23.52 2.18 1.69
C VAL A 134 -24.98 1.80 1.95
N GLY A 135 -25.20 0.61 2.52
CA GLY A 135 -26.55 0.14 2.84
C GLY A 135 -27.20 0.97 3.95
N GLN A 136 -28.54 0.94 4.00
CA GLN A 136 -29.31 1.57 5.07
C GLN A 136 -28.96 1.00 6.45
N ASP A 137 -29.15 1.80 7.50
CA ASP A 137 -28.87 1.44 8.89
C ASP A 137 -29.57 0.14 9.31
N ALA A 138 -30.79 -0.07 8.81
CA ALA A 138 -31.56 -1.29 9.04
C ALA A 138 -30.84 -2.58 8.57
N CYS A 139 -29.95 -2.49 7.58
CA CYS A 139 -29.14 -3.64 7.13
C CYS A 139 -28.10 -4.03 8.19
N PHE A 140 -27.44 -3.05 8.79
CA PHE A 140 -26.38 -3.26 9.80
C PHE A 140 -26.93 -3.89 11.10
N GLU A 141 -28.21 -3.74 11.38
CA GLU A 141 -28.88 -4.34 12.54
C GLU A 141 -28.73 -5.88 12.58
N LYS A 142 -28.53 -6.53 11.43
CA LYS A 142 -28.24 -7.97 11.33
C LYS A 142 -26.96 -8.37 12.05
N ASN A 143 -26.00 -7.46 12.20
CA ASN A 143 -24.73 -7.75 12.88
C ASN A 143 -24.89 -8.07 14.38
N LYS A 144 -26.08 -7.83 14.94
CA LYS A 144 -26.46 -8.24 16.31
C LYS A 144 -26.78 -9.74 16.42
N GLU A 145 -26.94 -10.45 15.31
CA GLU A 145 -27.26 -11.88 15.31
C GLU A 145 -26.10 -12.74 15.85
N GLY A 146 -24.85 -12.35 15.58
CA GLY A 146 -23.66 -13.07 16.03
C GLY A 146 -23.52 -14.46 15.41
N LYS A 147 -23.95 -14.63 14.16
CA LYS A 147 -23.99 -15.92 13.46
C LYS A 147 -23.66 -15.75 11.97
N GLY A 148 -23.10 -16.80 11.36
CA GLY A 148 -22.73 -16.76 9.94
C GLY A 148 -21.76 -15.61 9.66
N ASP A 149 -22.12 -14.77 8.68
CA ASP A 149 -21.35 -13.58 8.28
C ASP A 149 -21.68 -12.32 9.09
N PHE A 150 -22.67 -12.39 10.00
CA PHE A 150 -23.25 -11.22 10.70
C PHE A 150 -22.79 -11.17 12.16
N TYR A 151 -21.63 -10.56 12.37
CA TYR A 151 -20.99 -10.39 13.68
C TYR A 151 -20.09 -9.15 13.66
N CYS A 152 -19.53 -8.77 14.82
CA CYS A 152 -18.58 -7.65 14.92
C CYS A 152 -17.12 -8.10 14.91
N ARG A 153 -16.83 -9.21 15.61
CA ARG A 153 -15.50 -9.81 15.67
C ARG A 153 -15.62 -11.30 15.95
N LYS A 154 -14.52 -12.03 15.76
CA LYS A 154 -14.38 -13.43 16.18
C LYS A 154 -13.37 -13.52 17.32
N GLU A 155 -13.67 -14.31 18.34
CA GLU A 155 -12.71 -14.71 19.38
C GLU A 155 -12.61 -16.25 19.34
N ASN A 156 -11.42 -16.79 19.02
CA ASN A 156 -11.20 -18.23 18.81
C ASN A 156 -12.22 -18.86 17.83
N ASP A 157 -12.40 -18.24 16.65
CA ASP A 157 -13.37 -18.60 15.62
C ASP A 157 -14.85 -18.52 16.04
N VAL A 158 -15.16 -18.10 17.26
CA VAL A 158 -16.53 -17.89 17.72
C VAL A 158 -16.97 -16.47 17.34
N PRO A 159 -18.02 -16.32 16.50
CA PRO A 159 -18.55 -15.01 16.13
C PRO A 159 -19.20 -14.33 17.35
N ILE A 160 -18.86 -13.07 17.57
CA ILE A 160 -19.40 -12.25 18.64
C ILE A 160 -20.37 -11.22 18.05
N PRO A 161 -21.64 -11.21 18.51
CA PRO A 161 -22.63 -10.23 18.06
C PRO A 161 -22.19 -8.80 18.40
N CYS A 162 -22.57 -7.86 17.55
CA CYS A 162 -22.39 -6.44 17.84
C CYS A 162 -23.29 -5.96 18.99
N ALA A 163 -22.79 -5.00 19.77
CA ALA A 163 -23.66 -4.12 20.54
C ALA A 163 -24.40 -3.15 19.60
N GLN A 164 -25.42 -2.44 20.09
CA GLN A 164 -26.23 -1.54 19.26
C GLN A 164 -25.39 -0.41 18.65
N GLU A 165 -24.46 0.12 19.43
CA GLU A 165 -23.51 1.17 19.05
C GLU A 165 -22.44 0.68 18.07
N ASP A 166 -22.20 -0.63 17.99
CA ASP A 166 -21.10 -1.23 17.22
C ASP A 166 -21.56 -1.82 15.87
N VAL A 167 -22.86 -1.80 15.57
CA VAL A 167 -23.44 -2.49 14.38
C VAL A 167 -22.79 -2.08 13.05
N ARG A 168 -22.26 -0.86 12.98
CA ARG A 168 -21.53 -0.31 11.83
C ARG A 168 -20.07 -0.72 11.73
N CYS A 169 -19.56 -1.51 12.67
CA CYS A 169 -18.19 -2.03 12.66
C CYS A 169 -18.12 -3.55 12.48
N GLY A 170 -19.24 -4.18 12.14
CA GLY A 170 -19.32 -5.60 11.79
C GLY A 170 -19.24 -5.83 10.28
N ARG A 171 -20.11 -6.69 9.76
CA ARG A 171 -20.31 -6.90 8.32
C ARG A 171 -20.61 -5.58 7.62
N LEU A 172 -19.90 -5.30 6.52
CA LEU A 172 -20.26 -4.21 5.62
C LEU A 172 -21.53 -4.58 4.86
N PHE A 173 -22.47 -3.63 4.79
CA PHE A 173 -23.65 -3.71 3.94
C PHE A 173 -23.62 -2.59 2.91
N CYS A 174 -23.97 -2.95 1.68
CA CYS A 174 -24.01 -2.08 0.52
C CYS A 174 -25.36 -2.21 -0.20
N GLU A 175 -25.69 -1.22 -1.01
CA GLU A 175 -26.88 -1.18 -1.87
C GLU A 175 -26.45 -0.97 -3.33
N THR A 176 -26.88 -1.85 -4.23
CA THR A 176 -26.83 -1.61 -5.68
C THR A 176 -28.21 -1.29 -6.26
N ASP A 177 -29.26 -1.61 -5.50
CA ASP A 177 -30.67 -1.35 -5.81
C ASP A 177 -31.36 -0.88 -4.52
N PRO A 178 -32.43 -0.06 -4.61
CA PRO A 178 -33.09 0.48 -3.42
C PRO A 178 -33.60 -0.61 -2.47
N ASN A 179 -33.30 -0.47 -1.18
CA ASN A 179 -33.72 -1.36 -0.08
C ASN A 179 -33.14 -2.79 -0.13
N MET A 180 -32.05 -3.03 -0.87
CA MET A 180 -31.38 -4.32 -0.89
C MET A 180 -30.12 -4.32 -0.01
N CYS A 181 -30.15 -5.07 1.10
CA CYS A 181 -28.98 -5.29 1.95
C CYS A 181 -28.02 -6.30 1.32
N ARG A 182 -27.12 -5.84 0.45
CA ARG A 182 -26.07 -6.66 -0.16
C ARG A 182 -24.83 -6.69 0.74
N TYR A 183 -24.12 -7.81 0.79
CA TYR A 183 -22.90 -7.97 1.59
C TYR A 183 -21.93 -8.95 0.92
N PRO A 184 -20.60 -8.83 1.13
CA PRO A 184 -19.65 -9.80 0.61
C PRO A 184 -19.77 -11.13 1.36
N TYR A 185 -19.78 -12.25 0.64
CA TYR A 185 -19.88 -13.59 1.25
C TYR A 185 -18.53 -14.05 1.82
N GLY A 186 -18.56 -14.75 2.94
CA GLY A 186 -17.36 -15.36 3.55
C GLY A 186 -16.64 -14.44 4.55
N ASP A 187 -15.38 -14.77 4.84
CA ASP A 187 -14.61 -14.09 5.88
C ASP A 187 -14.10 -12.68 5.49
N GLU A 188 -14.11 -12.35 4.20
CA GLU A 188 -13.81 -11.00 3.69
C GLU A 188 -15.05 -10.11 3.70
N GLY A 189 -14.90 -8.78 3.81
CA GLY A 189 -16.01 -7.82 3.73
C GLY A 189 -16.60 -7.38 5.07
N MET A 190 -15.83 -7.53 6.15
CA MET A 190 -16.05 -6.76 7.38
C MET A 190 -15.71 -5.29 7.10
N VAL A 191 -16.30 -4.37 7.87
CA VAL A 191 -15.93 -2.95 7.78
C VAL A 191 -14.47 -2.79 8.19
N ASP A 192 -13.68 -2.13 7.34
CA ASP A 192 -12.24 -1.99 7.58
C ASP A 192 -11.94 -1.22 8.88
N PRO A 193 -10.87 -1.58 9.62
CA PRO A 193 -10.43 -0.79 10.76
C PRO A 193 -10.13 0.68 10.38
N GLY A 194 -10.42 1.60 11.29
CA GLY A 194 -10.31 3.04 11.08
C GLY A 194 -11.48 3.69 10.33
N THR A 195 -12.41 2.89 9.77
CA THR A 195 -13.58 3.41 9.08
C THR A 195 -14.45 4.23 10.02
N LYS A 196 -14.92 5.40 9.56
CA LYS A 196 -15.86 6.23 10.31
C LYS A 196 -17.22 5.53 10.46
N CYS A 197 -17.66 5.30 11.70
CA CYS A 197 -18.95 4.67 12.01
C CYS A 197 -20.00 5.67 12.53
N GLU A 198 -19.54 6.79 13.10
CA GLU A 198 -20.35 7.94 13.54
C GLU A 198 -19.47 9.21 13.50
N ASP A 199 -20.05 10.39 13.71
CA ASP A 199 -19.24 11.59 13.88
C ASP A 199 -18.28 11.43 15.07
N LYS A 200 -16.99 11.73 14.84
CA LYS A 200 -15.88 11.55 15.80
C LYS A 200 -15.65 10.12 16.28
N LYS A 201 -16.16 9.11 15.58
CA LYS A 201 -15.93 7.70 15.92
C LYS A 201 -15.43 6.87 14.76
N VAL A 202 -14.62 5.86 15.08
CA VAL A 202 -14.00 4.93 14.13
C VAL A 202 -14.17 3.49 14.58
N CYS A 203 -14.13 2.57 13.62
CA CYS A 203 -14.18 1.14 13.87
C CYS A 203 -12.80 0.59 14.25
N ILE A 204 -12.67 0.04 15.45
CA ILE A 204 -11.45 -0.66 15.89
C ILE A 204 -11.87 -1.98 16.55
N ASN A 205 -11.34 -3.11 16.03
CA ASN A 205 -11.64 -4.46 16.51
C ASN A 205 -13.16 -4.74 16.66
N GLY A 206 -13.95 -4.30 15.68
CA GLY A 206 -15.39 -4.47 15.67
C GLY A 206 -16.15 -3.60 16.67
N LYS A 207 -15.56 -2.49 17.15
CA LYS A 207 -16.22 -1.50 18.02
C LYS A 207 -16.19 -0.10 17.43
N CYS A 208 -17.27 0.65 17.61
CA CYS A 208 -17.37 2.05 17.21
C CYS A 208 -16.96 2.96 18.37
N ILE A 209 -15.70 3.38 18.39
CA ILE A 209 -15.09 4.11 19.52
C ILE A 209 -14.70 5.53 19.14
N ASP A 210 -14.57 6.42 20.13
CA ASP A 210 -14.18 7.81 19.93
C ASP A 210 -12.75 7.90 19.35
N VAL A 211 -12.61 8.68 18.28
CA VAL A 211 -11.36 8.86 17.52
C VAL A 211 -10.20 9.36 18.39
N ASN A 212 -10.48 10.13 19.45
CA ASN A 212 -9.46 10.66 20.37
C ASN A 212 -8.96 9.60 21.38
N THR A 213 -9.66 8.47 21.48
CA THR A 213 -9.29 7.34 22.37
C THR A 213 -8.81 6.12 21.60
N ALA A 214 -8.95 6.13 20.26
CA ALA A 214 -8.60 5.04 19.38
C ALA A 214 -7.09 4.94 19.09
N TYR A 215 -6.38 6.08 19.12
CA TYR A 215 -5.01 6.26 18.67
C TYR A 215 -4.15 7.00 19.70
#